data_AF-A0A4T0UY41-F1
#
_entry.id   AF-A0A4T0UY41-F1
#
_cell.length_a   1.000
_cell.length_b   1.000
_cell.length_c   1.000
_cell.angle_alpha   90.00
_cell.angle_beta   90.00
_cell.angle_gamma   90.00
#
_symmetry.space_group_name_H-M   'P 1'
#
loop_
_entity.id
_entity.type
_entity.pdbx_description
1 polymer ?
#
loop_
_entity_poly.entity_id
_entity_poly.type
_entity_poly.pdbx_seq_one_letter_code
_entity_poly.pdbx_strand_id
1 'polypeptide(L)'
;MKKLIIPLFVAAFSIFPATSHAGSVDGKLTKIRAYEQGGKIEFKSRVPNVSFSLRKGDILKAMTRRGKTRAVADLEKNGLIIDTERKAMVTLDRVGDGLYIRGRTMTMFVTERELENVRG
;
A
#
# COMPACT_ATOMS: atom_id res chain seq x y z
N MET A 1 1.22 -15.27 55.42
CA MET A 1 1.94 -15.19 54.13
C MET A 1 1.05 -14.44 53.14
N LYS A 2 1.30 -13.15 52.89
CA LYS A 2 0.53 -12.34 51.93
C LYS A 2 1.28 -12.34 50.60
N LYS A 3 0.76 -13.01 49.58
CA LYS A 3 1.25 -12.93 48.20
C LYS A 3 0.21 -12.18 47.38
N LEU A 4 0.54 -10.94 47.04
CA LEU A 4 -0.24 -10.05 46.19
C LEU A 4 0.63 -9.74 44.99
N ILE A 5 0.42 -10.39 43.84
CA ILE A 5 1.14 -10.05 42.60
C ILE A 5 0.21 -10.21 41.37
N ILE A 6 -0.27 -9.04 40.93
CA ILE A 6 -0.43 -8.52 39.55
C ILE A 6 -1.32 -9.31 38.56
N PRO A 7 -2.47 -8.75 38.13
CA PRO A 7 -3.12 -9.16 36.90
C PRO A 7 -2.29 -8.71 35.69
N LEU A 8 -1.89 -9.67 34.85
CA LEU A 8 -1.26 -9.44 33.57
C LEU A 8 -2.24 -8.72 32.63
N PHE A 9 -2.05 -7.42 32.46
CA PHE A 9 -2.65 -6.63 31.39
C PHE A 9 -2.13 -7.19 30.05
N VAL A 10 -2.87 -8.12 29.44
CA VAL A 10 -2.68 -8.43 28.03
C VAL A 10 -3.26 -7.24 27.27
N ALA A 11 -2.36 -6.33 26.87
CA ALA A 11 -2.68 -5.23 25.98
C ALA A 11 -3.36 -5.80 24.73
N ALA A 12 -4.65 -5.51 24.59
CA ALA A 12 -5.39 -5.75 23.37
C ALA A 12 -4.70 -4.98 22.24
N PHE A 13 -3.91 -5.67 21.44
CA PHE A 13 -3.48 -5.16 20.14
C PHE A 13 -4.75 -4.88 19.36
N SER A 14 -5.09 -3.60 19.30
CA SER A 14 -6.22 -3.08 18.55
C SER A 14 -5.91 -3.36 17.09
N ILE A 15 -6.46 -4.46 16.57
CA ILE A 15 -6.52 -4.71 15.14
C ILE A 15 -7.48 -3.66 14.60
N PHE A 16 -6.99 -2.45 14.36
CA PHE A 16 -7.74 -1.47 13.61
C PHE A 16 -8.06 -2.11 12.26
N PRO A 17 -9.35 -2.29 11.92
CA PRO A 17 -9.70 -2.80 10.60
C PRO A 17 -9.24 -1.74 9.62
N ALA A 18 -8.15 -2.01 8.88
CA ALA A 18 -7.73 -1.19 7.76
C ALA A 18 -8.94 -1.02 6.83
N THR A 19 -9.51 0.17 6.86
CA THR A 19 -10.70 0.54 6.09
C THR A 19 -10.27 0.54 4.63
N SER A 20 -10.63 -0.53 3.91
CA SER A 20 -10.29 -0.66 2.50
C SER A 20 -11.17 0.24 1.66
N HIS A 21 -10.58 1.16 0.89
CA HIS A 21 -11.33 2.04 0.02
C HIS A 21 -11.34 1.56 -1.44
N ALA A 22 -12.28 2.10 -2.21
CA ALA A 22 -12.42 1.79 -3.62
C ALA A 22 -11.19 2.29 -4.38
N GLY A 23 -10.64 1.45 -5.25
CA GLY A 23 -9.59 1.80 -6.20
C GLY A 23 -9.81 1.02 -7.49
N SER A 24 -8.78 0.91 -8.32
CA SER A 24 -8.86 0.01 -9.48
C SER A 24 -7.54 -0.68 -9.77
N VAL A 25 -7.63 -1.86 -10.38
CA VAL A 25 -6.49 -2.57 -10.97
C VAL A 25 -6.85 -2.86 -12.43
N ASP A 26 -6.01 -2.38 -13.36
CA ASP A 26 -6.23 -2.45 -14.81
C ASP A 26 -7.63 -1.97 -15.23
N GLY A 27 -8.11 -0.90 -14.58
CA GLY A 27 -9.44 -0.32 -14.83
C GLY A 27 -10.61 -1.07 -14.18
N LYS A 28 -10.39 -2.23 -13.56
CA LYS A 28 -11.42 -2.94 -12.80
C LYS A 28 -11.51 -2.39 -11.38
N LEU A 29 -12.70 -1.94 -10.99
CA LEU A 29 -12.95 -1.45 -9.65
C LEU A 29 -12.73 -2.56 -8.63
N THR A 30 -11.97 -2.25 -7.59
CA THR A 30 -11.63 -3.20 -6.54
C THR A 30 -11.38 -2.48 -5.22
N LYS A 31 -11.30 -3.22 -4.14
CA LYS A 31 -10.88 -2.69 -2.84
C LYS A 31 -9.36 -2.78 -2.73
N ILE A 32 -8.73 -1.68 -2.38
CA ILE A 32 -7.29 -1.61 -2.14
C ILE A 32 -7.08 -1.31 -0.66
N ARG A 33 -6.06 -1.94 -0.07
CA ARG A 33 -5.61 -1.69 1.30
C ARG A 33 -4.15 -1.27 1.27
N ALA A 34 -3.81 -0.23 1.99
CA ALA A 34 -2.46 0.21 2.25
C ALA A 34 -1.98 -0.34 3.61
N TYR A 35 -0.79 -0.91 3.63
CA TYR A 35 -0.12 -1.35 4.85
C TYR A 35 1.25 -0.69 4.94
N GLU A 36 1.54 -0.01 6.04
CA GLU A 36 2.87 0.51 6.29
C GLU A 36 3.75 -0.55 6.97
N GLN A 37 4.90 -0.84 6.37
CA GLN A 37 5.88 -1.77 6.92
C GLN A 37 7.29 -1.29 6.60
N GLY A 38 8.07 -0.95 7.63
CA GLY A 38 9.50 -0.64 7.51
C GLY A 38 9.84 0.50 6.52
N GLY A 39 9.03 1.57 6.49
CA GLY A 39 9.23 2.70 5.58
C GLY A 39 8.79 2.45 4.12
N LYS A 40 8.16 1.30 3.86
CA LYS A 40 7.43 1.00 2.63
C LYS A 40 5.92 0.98 2.89
N ILE A 41 5.15 1.23 1.85
CA ILE A 41 3.71 1.05 1.81
C ILE A 41 3.39 -0.06 0.81
N GLU A 42 2.68 -1.08 1.26
CA GLU A 42 2.13 -2.14 0.41
C GLU A 42 0.67 -1.81 0.08
N PHE A 43 0.37 -1.60 -1.20
CA PHE A 43 -0.99 -1.48 -1.71
C PHE A 43 -1.46 -2.84 -2.23
N LYS A 44 -2.44 -3.43 -1.57
CA LYS A 44 -2.93 -4.78 -1.84
C LYS A 44 -4.37 -4.78 -2.31
N SER A 45 -4.62 -5.45 -3.44
CA SER A 45 -5.95 -5.81 -3.92
C SER A 45 -6.17 -7.32 -3.76
N ARG A 46 -7.40 -7.72 -3.41
CA ARG A 46 -7.79 -9.14 -3.34
C ARG A 46 -8.28 -9.68 -4.68
N VAL A 47 -8.86 -8.82 -5.53
CA VAL A 47 -9.47 -9.22 -6.79
C VAL A 47 -9.14 -8.14 -7.85
N PRO A 48 -8.19 -8.39 -8.77
CA PRO A 48 -7.26 -9.52 -8.78
C PRO A 48 -6.30 -9.48 -7.58
N ASN A 49 -5.80 -10.64 -7.13
CA ASN A 49 -4.85 -10.72 -6.02
C ASN A 49 -3.49 -10.17 -6.45
N VAL A 50 -3.22 -8.91 -6.11
CA VAL A 50 -2.04 -8.15 -6.55
C VAL A 50 -1.59 -7.23 -5.42
N SER A 51 -0.28 -7.10 -5.20
CA SER A 51 0.29 -6.11 -4.31
C SER A 51 1.42 -5.33 -4.97
N PHE A 52 1.49 -4.03 -4.66
CA PHE A 52 2.62 -3.16 -4.97
C PHE A 52 3.23 -2.65 -3.67
N SER A 53 4.48 -2.97 -3.39
CA SER A 53 5.24 -2.40 -2.28
C SER A 53 6.17 -1.29 -2.76
N LEU A 54 6.00 -0.08 -2.22
CA LEU A 54 6.69 1.14 -2.64
C LEU A 54 7.31 1.86 -1.45
N ARG A 55 8.42 2.58 -1.64
CA ARG A 55 8.98 3.42 -0.58
C ARG A 55 8.02 4.58 -0.26
N LYS A 56 7.76 4.82 1.03
CA LYS A 56 6.91 5.92 1.50
C LYS A 56 7.38 7.28 0.94
N GLY A 57 8.68 7.51 0.90
CA GLY A 57 9.26 8.73 0.35
C GLY A 57 8.95 8.97 -1.13
N ASP A 58 8.92 7.91 -1.95
CA ASP A 58 8.61 8.02 -3.38
C ASP A 58 7.11 8.33 -3.60
N ILE A 59 6.25 7.75 -2.77
CA ILE A 59 4.80 8.04 -2.76
C ILE A 59 4.58 9.50 -2.37
N LEU A 60 5.15 9.96 -1.26
CA LEU A 60 5.01 11.35 -0.80
C LEU A 60 5.55 12.34 -1.83
N LYS A 61 6.67 12.01 -2.48
CA LYS A 61 7.22 12.82 -3.58
C LYS A 61 6.26 12.87 -4.78
N ALA A 62 5.68 11.75 -5.17
CA ALA A 62 4.69 11.69 -6.25
C ALA A 62 3.41 12.46 -5.91
N MET A 63 3.02 12.48 -4.64
CA MET A 63 1.85 13.22 -4.19
C MET A 63 2.10 14.73 -4.14
N THR A 64 3.31 15.18 -3.79
CA THR A 64 3.60 16.62 -3.59
C THR A 64 4.12 17.31 -4.85
N ARG A 65 4.82 16.60 -5.73
CA ARG A 65 5.42 17.16 -6.93
C ARG A 65 4.40 17.25 -8.08
N ARG A 66 4.49 18.31 -8.89
CA ARG A 66 3.83 18.36 -10.20
C ARG A 66 4.54 17.44 -11.20
N GLY A 67 3.81 16.48 -11.75
CA GLY A 67 4.29 15.54 -12.78
C GLY A 67 4.52 14.12 -12.27
N LYS A 68 5.12 13.30 -13.13
CA LYS A 68 5.31 11.85 -12.89
C LYS A 68 6.59 11.58 -12.10
N THR A 69 6.52 10.65 -11.16
CA THR A 69 7.67 10.19 -10.37
C THR A 69 7.98 8.74 -10.73
N ARG A 70 9.23 8.42 -11.07
CA ARG A 70 9.65 7.03 -11.24
C ARG A 70 10.04 6.45 -9.89
N ALA A 71 9.57 5.25 -9.61
CA ALA A 71 9.84 4.53 -8.38
C ALA A 71 10.11 3.06 -8.69
N VAL A 72 10.67 2.39 -7.71
CA VAL A 72 10.95 0.96 -7.76
C VAL A 72 9.96 0.28 -6.82
N ALA A 73 9.16 -0.62 -7.35
CA ALA A 73 8.14 -1.35 -6.61
C ALA A 73 8.44 -2.85 -6.57
N ASP A 74 8.12 -3.50 -5.45
CA ASP A 74 8.00 -4.94 -5.41
C ASP A 74 6.57 -5.30 -5.83
N LEU A 75 6.42 -6.10 -6.89
CA LEU A 75 5.12 -6.48 -7.47
C LEU A 75 4.86 -7.98 -7.27
N GLU A 76 3.78 -8.30 -6.57
CA GLU A 76 3.31 -9.67 -6.40
C GLU A 76 1.93 -9.85 -7.02
N LYS A 77 1.66 -11.04 -7.59
CA LYS A 77 0.34 -11.43 -8.08
C LYS A 77 0.07 -12.89 -7.75
N ASN A 78 -1.10 -13.15 -7.17
CA ASN A 78 -1.52 -14.48 -6.75
C ASN A 78 -0.52 -15.17 -5.80
N GLY A 79 0.25 -14.40 -5.00
CA GLY A 79 1.29 -14.94 -4.12
C GLY A 79 2.59 -15.34 -4.81
N LEU A 80 2.71 -15.09 -6.13
CA LEU A 80 3.95 -15.22 -6.88
C LEU A 80 4.52 -13.83 -7.14
N ILE A 81 5.79 -13.64 -6.82
CA ILE A 81 6.53 -12.44 -7.23
C ILE A 81 6.66 -12.54 -8.76
N ILE A 82 6.06 -11.60 -9.49
CA ILE A 82 6.04 -11.67 -10.97
C ILE A 82 7.43 -11.33 -11.55
N ASP A 83 8.27 -10.67 -10.76
CA ASP A 83 9.61 -10.25 -11.17
C ASP A 83 10.62 -10.51 -10.04
N THR A 84 10.91 -11.79 -9.81
CA THR A 84 11.74 -12.29 -8.70
C THR A 84 13.20 -11.82 -8.78
N GLU A 85 13.64 -11.33 -9.95
CA GLU A 85 15.03 -10.91 -10.19
C GLU A 85 15.20 -9.39 -10.29
N ARG A 86 14.16 -8.64 -10.67
CA ARG A 86 14.27 -7.19 -10.88
C ARG A 86 13.02 -6.49 -10.37
N LYS A 87 13.17 -5.81 -9.24
CA LYS A 87 12.18 -4.85 -8.73
C LYS A 87 11.53 -4.06 -9.87
N ALA A 88 10.21 -4.07 -9.93
CA ALA A 88 9.45 -3.50 -11.04
C ALA A 88 9.59 -1.98 -11.06
N MET A 89 10.12 -1.42 -12.16
CA MET A 89 10.13 0.02 -12.33
C MET A 89 8.73 0.51 -12.66
N VAL A 90 8.18 1.36 -11.80
CA VAL A 90 6.83 1.89 -11.93
C VAL A 90 6.86 3.42 -12.04
N THR A 91 5.83 3.95 -12.68
CA THR A 91 5.57 5.39 -12.72
C THR A 91 4.41 5.72 -11.81
N LEU A 92 4.68 6.60 -10.85
CA LEU A 92 3.72 7.20 -9.96
C LEU A 92 3.20 8.49 -10.58
N ASP A 93 1.88 8.60 -10.75
CA ASP A 93 1.23 9.73 -11.40
C ASP A 93 0.04 10.19 -10.56
N ARG A 94 0.12 11.40 -9.99
CA ARG A 94 -0.97 11.97 -9.20
C ARG A 94 -2.07 12.45 -10.15
N VAL A 95 -3.30 11.98 -9.93
CA VAL A 95 -4.48 12.39 -10.69
C VAL A 95 -5.58 12.78 -9.72
N GLY A 96 -5.91 14.07 -9.69
CA GLY A 96 -6.72 14.65 -8.62
C GLY A 96 -6.06 14.36 -7.27
N ASP A 97 -6.80 13.68 -6.40
CA ASP A 97 -6.33 13.30 -5.07
C ASP A 97 -5.92 11.82 -4.95
N GLY A 98 -6.01 11.06 -6.05
CA GLY A 98 -5.53 9.69 -6.13
C GLY A 98 -4.12 9.57 -6.73
N LEU A 99 -3.60 8.34 -6.70
CA LEU A 99 -2.30 7.97 -7.22
C LEU A 99 -2.42 6.78 -8.16
N TYR A 100 -2.00 6.95 -9.41
CA TYR A 100 -1.75 5.84 -10.31
C TYR A 100 -0.34 5.29 -10.08
N ILE A 101 -0.27 3.98 -9.91
CA ILE A 101 0.94 3.17 -9.93
C ILE A 101 0.93 2.40 -11.26
N ARG A 102 1.73 2.85 -12.23
CA ARG A 102 1.79 2.25 -13.57
C ARG A 102 3.07 1.45 -13.72
N GLY A 103 2.95 0.12 -13.70
CA GLY A 103 4.00 -0.79 -14.12
C GLY A 103 3.94 -1.09 -15.61
N ARG A 104 4.84 -1.97 -16.08
CA ARG A 104 4.85 -2.44 -17.47
C ARG A 104 3.66 -3.34 -17.80
N THR A 105 3.26 -4.16 -16.84
CA THR A 105 2.27 -5.24 -17.02
C THR A 105 0.93 -4.94 -16.36
N MET A 106 0.92 -4.07 -15.36
CA MET A 106 -0.25 -3.78 -14.53
C MET A 106 -0.28 -2.32 -14.10
N THR A 107 -1.49 -1.79 -13.94
CA THR A 107 -1.75 -0.47 -13.39
C THR A 107 -2.67 -0.58 -12.19
N MET A 108 -2.34 0.13 -11.12
CA MET A 108 -3.20 0.26 -9.94
C MET A 108 -3.52 1.73 -9.71
N PHE A 109 -4.77 2.04 -9.38
CA PHE A 109 -5.19 3.36 -8.93
C PHE A 109 -5.63 3.30 -7.48
N VAL A 110 -4.98 4.09 -6.65
CA VAL A 110 -5.23 4.23 -5.21
C VAL A 110 -5.90 5.57 -4.97
N THR A 111 -7.05 5.59 -4.30
CA THR A 111 -7.78 6.83 -3.98
C THR A 111 -7.16 7.58 -2.81
N GLU A 112 -7.48 8.88 -2.70
CA GLU A 112 -7.03 9.73 -1.59
C GLU A 112 -7.24 9.13 -0.22
N ARG A 113 -8.42 8.59 0.08
CA ARG A 113 -8.74 8.00 1.39
C ARG A 113 -7.76 6.90 1.81
N GLU A 114 -7.21 6.18 0.85
CA GLU A 114 -6.23 5.13 1.13
C GLU A 114 -4.80 5.72 1.25
N LEU A 115 -4.55 6.85 0.60
CA LEU A 115 -3.31 7.61 0.72
C LEU A 115 -3.27 8.48 1.99
N GLU A 116 -4.41 8.79 2.61
CA GLU A 116 -4.48 9.45 3.93
C GLU A 116 -3.78 8.60 4.98
N ASN A 117 -4.00 7.27 4.96
CA ASN A 117 -3.30 6.30 5.81
C ASN A 117 -1.77 6.27 5.57
N VAL A 118 -1.29 6.84 4.46
CA VAL A 118 0.14 6.95 4.14
C VAL A 118 0.70 8.31 4.60
N ARG A 119 -0.12 9.35 4.66
CA ARG A 119 0.32 10.70 5.04
C ARG A 119 0.50 10.85 6.55
N GLY A 120 -0.23 10.09 7.37
CA GLY A 120 -0.23 10.18 8.84
C GLY A 120 -0.40 8.83 9.48
#